data_AF-A0A920V3Z2-F1
#
_entry.id   AF-A0A920V3Z2-F1
#
_cell.length_a   1.000
_cell.length_b   1.000
_cell.length_c   1.000
_cell.angle_alpha   90.00
_cell.angle_beta   90.00
_cell.angle_gamma   90.00
#
_symmetry.space_group_name_H-M   'P 1'
#
loop_
_entity.id
_entity.type
_entity.pdbx_description
1 polymer ?
#
loop_
_entity_poly.entity_id
_entity_poly.type
_entity_poly.pdbx_seq_one_letter_code
_entity_poly.pdbx_strand_id
1 'polypeptide(L)' 'MAPTELLARQHWQTIEVFLEGSRVDRVLLTGHLSAAARRETLQRIAAGDIQLFIGTQR' A
#
# COMPACT_ATOMS: atom_id res chain seq x y z
N MET A 1 -5.94 -3.77 5.62
CA MET A 1 -6.96 -2.70 5.51
C MET A 1 -6.99 -1.91 6.80
N ALA A 2 -7.00 -0.59 6.74
CA ALA A 2 -7.10 0.33 7.87
C ALA A 2 -8.40 1.16 7.77
N PRO A 3 -9.00 1.57 8.90
CA PRO A 3 -10.31 2.24 8.89
C PRO A 3 -10.26 3.70 8.46
N THR A 4 -9.08 4.35 8.54
CA THR A 4 -8.87 5.74 8.11
C THR A 4 -7.54 5.89 7.39
N GLU A 5 -7.40 6.95 6.59
CA GLU A 5 -6.13 7.22 5.89
C GLU A 5 -5.00 7.57 6.85
N LEU A 6 -5.32 8.21 7.98
CA LEU A 6 -4.35 8.49 9.03
C LEU A 6 -3.76 7.19 9.58
N LEU A 7 -4.61 6.22 9.93
CA LEU A 7 -4.13 4.92 10.43
C LEU A 7 -3.42 4.12 9.33
N ALA A 8 -3.87 4.20 8.06
CA ALA A 8 -3.15 3.57 6.95
C ALA A 8 -1.71 4.09 6.83
N ARG A 9 -1.50 5.41 6.93
CA ARG A 9 -0.17 6.03 6.92
C ARG A 9 0.66 5.65 8.13
N GLN A 10 0.08 5.63 9.33
CA GLN A 10 0.78 5.22 10.54
C GLN A 10 1.26 3.76 10.46
N HIS A 11 0.36 2.84 10.06
CA HIS A 11 0.73 1.44 9.85
C HIS A 11 1.80 1.29 8.75
N TRP A 12 1.71 2.08 7.68
CA TRP A 12 2.73 2.08 6.63
C TRP A 12 4.12 2.41 7.18
N GLN A 13 4.25 3.48 7.97
CA GLN A 13 5.54 3.86 8.56
C GLN A 13 6.12 2.74 9.45
N THR A 14 5.28 2.09 10.26
CA THR A 14 5.72 0.95 11.09
C THR A 14 6.16 -0.24 10.24
N ILE A 15 5.42 -0.58 9.19
CA ILE A 15 5.76 -1.70 8.30
C ILE A 15 7.04 -1.44 7.51
N GLU A 16 7.26 -0.21 7.05
CA GLU A 16 8.49 0.17 6.35
C GLU A 16 9.73 -0.07 7.22
N VAL A 17 9.66 0.28 8.51
CA VAL A 17 10.75 0.00 9.47
C VAL A 17 10.94 -1.51 9.67
N PHE A 18 9.87 -2.27 9.87
CA PHE A 18 9.99 -3.71 10.11
C PHE A 18 10.50 -4.50 8.91
N LEU A 19 10.27 -3.99 7.71
CA LEU A 19 10.64 -4.65 6.48
C LEU A 19 11.82 -3.95 5.79
N GLU A 20 12.53 -3.08 6.49
CA GLU A 20 13.76 -2.47 6.00
C GLU A 20 14.75 -3.57 5.56
N GLY A 21 15.29 -3.45 4.34
CA GLY A 21 16.16 -4.47 3.75
C GLY A 21 15.46 -5.76 3.28
N SER A 22 14.14 -5.88 3.46
CA SER A 22 13.35 -7.00 2.93
C SER A 22 13.11 -6.89 1.43
N ARG A 23 12.96 -8.03 0.76
CA ARG A 23 12.59 -8.14 -0.66
C ARG A 23 11.08 -8.14 -0.91
N VAL A 24 10.27 -7.98 0.13
CA VAL A 24 8.80 -7.96 0.01
C VAL A 24 8.37 -6.67 -0.68
N ASP A 25 7.81 -6.78 -1.88
CA ASP A 25 7.23 -5.64 -2.57
C ASP A 25 5.91 -5.23 -1.91
N ARG A 26 5.81 -3.94 -1.61
CA ARG A 26 4.70 -3.37 -0.85
C ARG A 26 4.30 -1.98 -1.29
N VAL A 27 3.04 -1.63 -1.06
CA VAL A 27 2.49 -0.33 -1.46
C VAL A 27 1.45 0.20 -0.48
N LEU A 28 1.41 1.54 -0.35
CA LEU A 28 0.36 2.26 0.35
C LEU A 28 -0.71 2.73 -0.64
N LEU A 29 -1.89 2.14 -0.56
CA LEU A 29 -3.06 2.45 -1.36
C LEU A 29 -3.98 3.44 -0.62
N THR A 30 -3.87 4.74 -0.88
CA THR A 30 -4.69 5.79 -0.27
C THR A 30 -5.39 6.65 -1.31
N GLY A 31 -6.38 7.45 -0.90
CA GLY A 31 -7.13 8.34 -1.79
C GLY A 31 -6.30 9.48 -2.39
N HIS A 32 -5.06 9.69 -1.90
CA HIS A 32 -4.13 10.68 -2.45
C HIS A 32 -3.48 10.24 -3.78
N LEU A 33 -3.56 8.95 -4.14
CA LEU A 33 -3.04 8.49 -5.42
C LEU A 33 -3.90 9.04 -6.57
N SER A 34 -3.24 9.52 -7.62
CA SER A 34 -3.95 9.88 -8.86
C SER A 34 -4.69 8.66 -9.41
N ALA A 35 -5.76 8.90 -10.17
CA ALA A 35 -6.53 7.82 -10.77
C ALA A 35 -5.66 6.89 -11.65
N ALA A 36 -4.64 7.44 -12.31
CA ALA A 36 -3.68 6.65 -13.09
C ALA A 36 -2.80 5.78 -12.18
N ALA A 37 -2.17 6.36 -11.16
CA ALA A 37 -1.31 5.63 -10.23
C ALA A 37 -2.08 4.54 -9.46
N ARG A 38 -3.33 4.81 -9.09
CA ARG A 38 -4.20 3.82 -8.45
C ARG A 38 -4.48 2.64 -9.38
N ARG A 39 -4.79 2.89 -10.65
CA ARG A 39 -5.03 1.82 -11.64
C ARG A 39 -3.79 0.95 -11.85
N GLU A 40 -2.64 1.56 -12.04
CA GLU A 40 -1.37 0.85 -12.20
C GLU A 40 -1.03 0.00 -10.97
N THR A 41 -1.20 0.57 -9.77
CA THR A 41 -0.97 -0.15 -8.52
C THR A 41 -1.88 -1.38 -8.39
N LEU A 42 -3.17 -1.23 -8.73
CA LEU A 42 -4.12 -2.34 -8.72
C LEU A 42 -3.78 -3.42 -9.76
N GLN A 43 -3.25 -3.04 -10.92
CA GLN A 43 -2.78 -4.00 -11.93
C GLN A 43 -1.58 -4.81 -11.40
N ARG A 44 -0.61 -4.16 -10.76
CA ARG A 44 0.54 -4.83 -10.12
C ARG A 44 0.11 -5.77 -9.00
N ILE A 45 -0.86 -5.35 -8.18
CA ILE A 45 -1.46 -6.21 -7.14
C ILE A 45 -2.11 -7.44 -7.80
N ALA A 46 -2.91 -7.24 -8.85
CA ALA A 46 -3.59 -8.33 -9.56
C ALA A 46 -2.61 -9.28 -10.27
N ALA A 47 -1.46 -8.78 -10.73
CA ALA A 47 -0.39 -9.58 -11.32
C ALA A 47 0.40 -10.40 -10.29
N GLY A 48 0.27 -10.09 -9.00
CA GLY A 48 1.05 -10.72 -7.92
C GLY A 48 2.39 -10.04 -7.62
N ASP A 49 2.69 -8.92 -8.28
CA ASP A 49 3.93 -8.17 -8.11
C ASP A 49 4.02 -7.49 -6.74
N ILE A 50 2.89 -7.30 -6.05
CA ILE A 50 2.83 -6.72 -4.71
C ILE A 50 2.36 -7.78 -3.72
N GLN A 51 3.18 -8.09 -2.72
CA GLN A 51 2.88 -9.12 -1.73
C GLN A 51 2.19 -8.54 -0.48
N LEU A 52 2.34 -7.24 -0.23
CA LEU A 52 1.70 -6.56 0.90
C LEU A 52 1.17 -5.17 0.49
N PHE A 53 -0.07 -4.86 0.85
CA PHE A 53 -0.59 -3.52 0.69
C PHE A 53 -1.37 -3.06 1.92
N ILE A 54 -1.25 -1.76 2.22
CA ILE A 54 -2.02 -1.10 3.27
C ILE A 54 -2.89 -0.04 2.61
N GLY A 55 -4.15 0.04 2.98
CA GLY A 55 -5.08 1.02 2.43
C GLY A 55 -6.39 1.05 3.18
N THR A 56 -7.29 1.93 2.75
CA THR A 56 -8.66 2.05 3.26
C THR A 56 -9.67 1.41 2.30
N GLN A 57 -10.90 1.17 2.77
CA GLN A 57 -11.96 0.50 2.02
C GLN A 57 -12.71 1.43 1.03
N ARG A 58 -12.00 2.21 0.21
CA ARG A 58 -12.60 3.20 -0.71
C ARG A 58 -12.22 2.94 -2.17
#